data_AF-A0A6V7WIN2-F1
#
_entry.id   AF-A0A6V7WIN2-F1
#
_cell.length_a   1.000
_cell.length_b   1.000
_cell.length_c   1.000
_cell.angle_alpha   90.00
_cell.angle_beta   90.00
_cell.angle_gamma   90.00
#
_symmetry.space_group_name_H-M   'P 1'
#
loop_
_entity.id
_entity.type
_entity.pdbx_description
1 polymer ?
#
loop_
_entity_poly.entity_id
_entity_poly.type
_entity_poly.pdbx_seq_one_letter_code
_entity_poly.pdbx_strand_id
1 'polypeptide(L)'
;MQGKDLLINQHQQNVFHSTVSLKTILQKELYSSIPEIKHQIKELFDLLGNSVDYNENDQIINSKNEFRRKQFARLLSKINQITVPSNHKKELDHLAQYINQTLYKLQYPTDCNKRKIIVCSLDIDCGFGCTFHHIIFCLYMSTFSNRTLIFENNGDKWKYKVRWSDVFRQITNCSYEKHVKAYLPITQYKGPTQQQRIVLLSLRSATRDLTHLPNVAPSEFEEILIKHHTNPQAWFMGQYANFVLRFNESALLKINKIESKFHMDYGTIAGIHVRRTDKYIEVPPYKLEEYMKWIDLWYNAEEYNVQTINSKLNLKQQNKTLNKRKLFIATDEPKKIILEAEKRWGSQYEFVHNSQDAHYGKVANDPERCSLESLISLIVEIRCLAKCRYVVCTFSSNICRFVYELMQAYQGYAGENVHSLDFDYEELWNEKQMISISDYKATNNEEIDALKGDIIIFKKQKLNGYVGAFNTRTKKEGKFPHGLLREKLKFESFPVFSFN
;
A
#
# COMPACT_ATOMS: atom_id res chain seq x y z
N MET A 1 -38.92 49.31 -12.92
CA MET A 1 -38.40 48.09 -13.58
C MET A 1 -37.12 47.52 -12.94
N GLN A 2 -36.68 47.94 -11.74
CA GLN A 2 -35.40 47.47 -11.15
C GLN A 2 -35.52 46.39 -10.05
N GLY A 3 -36.74 45.97 -9.68
CA GLY A 3 -36.95 44.98 -8.59
C GLY A 3 -37.07 43.52 -9.03
N LYS A 4 -37.35 43.24 -10.31
CA LYS A 4 -37.49 41.86 -10.83
C LYS A 4 -36.14 41.23 -11.21
N ASP A 5 -35.17 42.03 -11.64
CA ASP A 5 -33.86 41.53 -12.09
C ASP A 5 -32.93 41.11 -10.93
N LEU A 6 -33.11 41.66 -9.72
CA LEU A 6 -32.35 41.25 -8.53
C LEU A 6 -32.81 39.89 -7.96
N LEU A 7 -34.12 39.62 -7.98
CA LEU A 7 -34.69 38.36 -7.51
C LEU A 7 -34.39 37.18 -8.45
N ILE A 8 -34.36 37.43 -9.77
CA ILE A 8 -33.97 36.43 -10.77
C ILE A 8 -32.47 36.08 -10.62
N ASN A 9 -31.61 37.08 -10.37
CA ASN A 9 -30.18 36.85 -10.14
C ASN A 9 -29.88 36.05 -8.86
N GLN A 10 -30.59 36.31 -7.75
CA GLN A 10 -30.44 35.52 -6.51
C GLN A 10 -30.97 34.10 -6.66
N HIS A 11 -32.08 33.88 -7.38
CA HIS A 11 -32.58 32.54 -7.64
C HIS A 11 -31.65 31.74 -8.57
N GLN A 12 -31.11 32.38 -9.61
CA GLN A 12 -30.14 31.75 -10.50
C GLN A 12 -28.81 31.45 -9.79
N GLN A 13 -28.32 32.35 -8.94
CA GLN A 13 -27.13 32.08 -8.11
C GLN A 13 -27.36 30.94 -7.10
N ASN A 14 -28.54 30.86 -6.46
CA ASN A 14 -28.87 29.77 -5.54
C ASN A 14 -29.03 28.43 -6.27
N VAL A 15 -29.66 28.40 -7.45
CA VAL A 15 -29.77 27.19 -8.29
C VAL A 15 -28.41 26.77 -8.83
N PHE A 16 -27.54 27.72 -9.19
CA PHE A 16 -26.17 27.45 -9.62
C PHE A 16 -25.31 26.91 -8.47
N HIS A 17 -25.38 27.52 -7.28
CA HIS A 17 -24.71 27.00 -6.08
C HIS A 17 -25.22 25.61 -5.67
N SER A 18 -26.54 25.37 -5.76
CA SER A 18 -27.12 24.06 -5.42
C SER A 18 -26.76 22.99 -6.44
N THR A 19 -26.71 23.30 -7.74
CA THR A 19 -26.28 22.36 -8.79
C THR A 19 -24.78 22.10 -8.76
N VAL A 20 -23.95 23.11 -8.46
CA VAL A 20 -22.52 22.92 -8.21
C VAL A 20 -22.31 22.04 -6.97
N SER A 21 -23.06 22.28 -5.89
CA SER A 21 -23.02 21.45 -4.67
C SER A 21 -23.44 20.00 -4.93
N LEU A 22 -24.57 19.77 -5.61
CA LEU A 22 -25.05 18.44 -5.99
C LEU A 22 -24.08 17.71 -6.91
N LYS A 23 -23.49 18.40 -7.89
CA LYS A 23 -22.47 17.81 -8.77
C LYS A 23 -21.24 17.39 -7.97
N THR A 24 -20.79 18.19 -7.02
CA THR A 24 -19.65 17.85 -6.14
C THR A 24 -19.98 16.67 -5.22
N ILE A 25 -21.19 16.62 -4.66
CA ILE A 25 -21.65 15.50 -3.82
C ILE A 25 -21.71 14.21 -4.65
N LEU A 26 -22.36 14.23 -5.81
CA LEU A 26 -22.48 13.07 -6.71
C LEU A 26 -21.12 12.59 -7.22
N GLN A 27 -20.20 13.52 -7.54
CA GLN A 27 -18.82 13.17 -7.88
C GLN A 27 -18.11 12.50 -6.71
N LYS A 28 -18.23 13.04 -5.49
CA LYS A 28 -17.64 12.46 -4.28
C LYS A 28 -18.17 11.05 -4.02
N GLU A 29 -19.49 10.85 -4.14
CA GLU A 29 -20.12 9.53 -4.00
C GLU A 29 -19.62 8.55 -5.06
N LEU A 30 -19.59 8.97 -6.34
CA LEU A 30 -19.10 8.15 -7.44
C LEU A 30 -17.63 7.73 -7.22
N TYR A 31 -16.73 8.69 -6.92
CA TYR A 31 -15.33 8.40 -6.69
C TYR A 31 -15.11 7.51 -5.47
N SER A 32 -15.88 7.73 -4.39
CA SER A 32 -15.81 6.88 -3.20
C SER A 32 -16.27 5.44 -3.45
N SER A 33 -17.09 5.23 -4.50
CA SER A 33 -17.59 3.90 -4.88
C SER A 33 -16.68 3.16 -5.86
N ILE A 34 -15.74 3.85 -6.53
CA ILE A 34 -14.85 3.24 -7.53
C ILE A 34 -14.02 2.07 -6.95
N PRO A 35 -13.37 2.18 -5.78
CA PRO A 35 -12.60 1.07 -5.21
C PRO A 35 -13.46 -0.17 -4.98
N GLU A 36 -14.67 0.02 -4.44
CA GLU A 36 -15.62 -1.06 -4.19
C GLU A 36 -16.06 -1.73 -5.50
N ILE A 37 -16.42 -0.95 -6.52
CA ILE A 37 -16.81 -1.49 -7.84
C ILE A 37 -15.63 -2.26 -8.46
N LYS A 38 -14.41 -1.72 -8.40
CA LYS A 38 -13.21 -2.43 -8.90
C LYS A 38 -12.99 -3.74 -8.15
N HIS A 39 -13.15 -3.73 -6.83
CA HIS A 39 -13.02 -4.93 -6.01
C HIS A 39 -14.05 -5.98 -6.42
N GLN A 40 -15.34 -5.62 -6.53
CA GLN A 40 -16.40 -6.54 -6.97
C GLN A 40 -16.11 -7.13 -8.36
N ILE A 41 -15.56 -6.34 -9.29
CA ILE A 41 -15.18 -6.81 -10.63
C ILE A 41 -14.01 -7.80 -10.56
N LYS A 42 -12.99 -7.51 -9.75
CA LYS A 42 -11.87 -8.42 -9.52
C LYS A 42 -12.35 -9.71 -8.86
N GLU A 43 -13.24 -9.63 -7.88
CA GLU A 43 -13.86 -10.79 -7.23
C GLU A 43 -14.63 -11.64 -8.25
N LEU A 44 -15.52 -11.03 -9.06
CA LEU A 44 -16.23 -11.75 -10.11
C LEU A 44 -15.29 -12.37 -11.15
N PHE A 45 -14.20 -11.67 -11.49
CA PHE A 45 -13.16 -12.23 -12.35
C PHE A 45 -12.48 -13.44 -11.71
N ASP A 46 -12.21 -13.40 -10.41
CA ASP A 46 -11.62 -14.51 -9.71
C ASP A 46 -12.58 -15.71 -9.64
N LEU A 47 -13.84 -15.48 -9.28
CA LEU A 47 -14.90 -16.49 -9.25
C LEU A 47 -15.13 -17.17 -10.59
N LEU A 48 -15.29 -16.38 -11.64
CA LEU A 48 -15.58 -16.86 -12.98
C LEU A 48 -14.32 -17.28 -13.75
N GLY A 49 -13.15 -16.93 -13.23
CA GLY A 49 -11.83 -17.28 -13.75
C GLY A 49 -11.22 -18.51 -13.10
N ASN A 50 -11.56 -18.82 -11.83
CA ASN A 50 -11.11 -20.02 -11.09
C ASN A 50 -11.86 -21.29 -11.47
N SER A 51 -12.91 -21.20 -12.29
CA SER A 51 -13.63 -22.39 -12.76
C SER A 51 -12.84 -23.23 -13.77
N VAL A 52 -11.56 -22.94 -14.04
CA VAL A 52 -10.90 -23.49 -15.22
C VAL A 52 -9.39 -23.68 -15.07
N ASP A 53 -8.97 -24.94 -14.95
CA ASP A 53 -7.58 -25.36 -15.18
C ASP A 53 -7.08 -24.84 -16.53
N TYR A 54 -5.83 -24.35 -16.55
CA TYR A 54 -5.03 -24.24 -17.78
C TYR A 54 -4.73 -25.66 -18.31
N ASN A 55 -5.75 -26.39 -18.73
CA ASN A 55 -5.56 -27.60 -19.51
C ASN A 55 -5.19 -27.16 -20.92
N GLU A 56 -3.90 -27.25 -21.24
CA GLU A 56 -3.35 -26.96 -22.58
C GLU A 56 -4.06 -27.74 -23.70
N ASN A 57 -4.73 -28.84 -23.36
CA ASN A 57 -5.40 -29.74 -24.29
C ASN A 57 -6.85 -29.36 -24.66
N ASP A 58 -7.45 -28.31 -24.07
CA ASP A 58 -8.85 -27.96 -24.33
C ASP A 58 -9.03 -26.54 -24.91
N GLN A 59 -8.97 -26.45 -26.24
CA GLN A 59 -9.02 -25.18 -27.00
C GLN A 59 -10.32 -24.40 -26.79
N ILE A 60 -11.46 -25.09 -26.59
CA ILE A 60 -12.77 -24.45 -26.40
C ILE A 60 -12.81 -23.75 -25.04
N ILE A 61 -12.27 -24.41 -24.02
CA ILE A 61 -12.17 -23.87 -22.66
C ILE A 61 -11.25 -22.64 -22.65
N ASN A 62 -10.09 -22.72 -23.32
CA ASN A 62 -9.15 -21.61 -23.43
C ASN A 62 -9.75 -20.37 -24.14
N SER A 63 -10.50 -20.56 -25.23
CA SER A 63 -11.15 -19.46 -25.94
C SER A 63 -12.25 -18.76 -25.12
N LYS A 64 -13.08 -19.52 -24.37
CA LYS A 64 -14.10 -18.96 -23.46
C LYS A 64 -13.46 -18.15 -22.33
N ASN A 65 -12.34 -18.62 -21.79
CA ASN A 65 -11.57 -17.90 -20.76
C ASN A 65 -10.97 -16.60 -21.27
N GLU A 66 -10.41 -16.63 -22.47
CA GLU A 66 -9.85 -15.44 -23.11
C GLU A 66 -10.94 -14.38 -23.34
N PHE A 67 -12.13 -14.79 -23.80
CA PHE A 67 -13.26 -13.89 -23.95
C PHE A 67 -13.67 -13.25 -22.62
N ARG A 68 -13.82 -14.04 -21.54
CA ARG A 68 -14.14 -13.51 -20.20
C ARG A 68 -13.10 -12.50 -19.73
N ARG A 69 -11.80 -12.83 -19.81
CA ARG A 69 -10.69 -11.92 -19.46
C ARG A 69 -10.78 -10.60 -20.21
N LYS A 70 -11.08 -10.63 -21.51
CA LYS A 70 -11.26 -9.43 -22.34
C LYS A 70 -12.46 -8.58 -21.87
N GLN A 71 -13.58 -9.20 -21.48
CA GLN A 71 -14.74 -8.46 -20.96
C GLN A 71 -14.44 -7.77 -19.62
N PHE A 72 -13.80 -8.49 -18.68
CA PHE A 72 -13.38 -7.91 -17.41
C PHE A 72 -12.36 -6.79 -17.60
N ALA A 73 -11.36 -6.98 -18.47
CA ALA A 73 -10.38 -5.95 -18.81
C ALA A 73 -11.03 -4.70 -19.41
N ARG A 74 -12.05 -4.84 -20.28
CA ARG A 74 -12.81 -3.70 -20.82
C ARG A 74 -13.57 -2.97 -19.73
N LEU A 75 -14.19 -3.69 -18.79
CA LEU A 75 -14.93 -3.07 -17.70
C LEU A 75 -13.98 -2.30 -16.75
N LEU A 76 -12.85 -2.90 -16.38
CA LEU A 76 -11.79 -2.23 -15.61
C LEU A 76 -11.26 -1.00 -16.34
N SER A 77 -11.02 -1.10 -17.65
CA SER A 77 -10.59 0.03 -18.48
C SER A 77 -11.59 1.18 -18.45
N LYS A 78 -12.90 0.90 -18.58
CA LYS A 78 -13.96 1.91 -18.48
C LYS A 78 -13.97 2.61 -17.12
N ILE A 79 -13.79 1.86 -16.03
CA ILE A 79 -13.73 2.44 -14.69
C ILE A 79 -12.48 3.29 -14.50
N ASN A 80 -11.33 2.83 -15.01
CA ASN A 80 -10.09 3.63 -15.00
C ASN A 80 -10.22 4.93 -15.81
N GLN A 81 -11.11 4.98 -16.81
CA GLN A 81 -11.42 6.19 -17.56
C GLN A 81 -12.39 7.14 -16.84
N ILE A 82 -13.11 6.68 -15.81
CA ILE A 82 -13.89 7.58 -14.94
C ILE A 82 -12.87 8.47 -14.25
N THR A 83 -12.79 9.70 -14.74
CA THR A 83 -11.60 10.53 -14.63
C THR A 83 -11.32 10.84 -13.17
N VAL A 84 -10.21 10.34 -12.63
CA VAL A 84 -9.67 10.87 -11.38
C VAL A 84 -9.20 12.29 -11.70
N PRO A 85 -9.71 13.34 -11.03
CA PRO A 85 -9.33 14.72 -11.32
C PRO A 85 -7.81 14.89 -11.40
N SER A 86 -7.33 15.62 -12.40
CA SER A 86 -5.89 15.75 -12.70
C SER A 86 -5.07 16.39 -11.56
N ASN A 87 -5.73 17.01 -10.58
CA ASN A 87 -5.10 17.64 -9.42
C ASN A 87 -4.80 16.68 -8.26
N HIS A 88 -5.26 15.42 -8.26
CA HIS A 88 -5.06 14.50 -7.12
C HIS A 88 -3.60 14.35 -6.73
N LYS A 89 -2.74 14.04 -7.71
CA LYS A 89 -1.30 13.90 -7.47
C LYS A 89 -0.70 15.18 -6.89
N LYS A 90 -1.09 16.34 -7.43
CA LYS A 90 -0.57 17.64 -6.97
C LYS A 90 -0.93 17.91 -5.50
N GLU A 91 -2.18 17.70 -5.12
CA GLU A 91 -2.64 17.91 -3.74
C GLU A 91 -1.96 16.93 -2.77
N LEU A 92 -1.81 15.66 -3.17
CA LEU A 92 -1.10 14.66 -2.38
C LEU A 92 0.40 14.98 -2.28
N ASP A 93 1.05 15.45 -3.35
CA ASP A 93 2.46 15.86 -3.33
C ASP A 93 2.69 17.04 -2.38
N HIS A 94 1.79 18.03 -2.36
CA HIS A 94 1.86 19.13 -1.40
C HIS A 94 1.73 18.65 0.05
N LEU A 95 0.78 17.74 0.31
CA LEU A 95 0.59 17.17 1.63
C LEU A 95 1.80 16.31 2.06
N ALA A 96 2.37 15.52 1.15
CA ALA A 96 3.59 14.75 1.38
C ALA A 96 4.78 15.67 1.74
N GLN A 97 4.93 16.81 1.07
CA GLN A 97 5.95 17.80 1.40
C GLN A 97 5.76 18.37 2.82
N TYR A 98 4.52 18.72 3.20
CA TYR A 98 4.20 19.20 4.54
C TYR A 98 4.53 18.15 5.63
N ILE A 99 4.13 16.89 5.41
CA ILE A 99 4.45 15.79 6.32
C ILE A 99 5.96 15.63 6.46
N ASN A 100 6.69 15.61 5.34
CA ASN A 100 8.13 15.46 5.34
C ASN A 100 8.82 16.61 6.10
N GLN A 101 8.44 17.86 5.85
CA GLN A 101 8.95 19.02 6.58
C GLN A 101 8.68 18.93 8.09
N THR A 102 7.50 18.48 8.48
CA THR A 102 7.12 18.29 9.88
C THR A 102 7.95 17.20 10.55
N LEU A 103 8.16 16.07 9.87
CA LEU A 103 9.05 15.00 10.35
C LEU A 103 10.48 15.50 10.50
N TYR A 104 11.00 16.30 9.57
CA TYR A 104 12.31 16.92 9.71
C TYR A 104 12.40 17.85 10.92
N LYS A 105 11.39 18.70 11.16
CA LYS A 105 11.35 19.57 12.35
C LYS A 105 11.30 18.78 13.66
N LEU A 106 10.60 17.65 13.67
CA LEU A 106 10.49 16.77 14.85
C LEU A 106 11.80 16.01 15.11
N GLN A 107 12.41 15.47 14.05
CA GLN A 107 13.58 14.61 14.16
C GLN A 107 14.92 15.34 14.16
N TYR A 108 14.98 16.58 13.67
CA TYR A 108 16.20 17.39 13.64
C TYR A 108 16.02 18.68 14.46
N PRO A 109 15.75 18.58 15.78
CA PRO A 109 15.63 19.75 16.64
C PRO A 109 16.96 20.51 16.75
N THR A 110 16.86 21.79 17.09
CA THR A 110 18.03 22.64 17.37
C THR A 110 18.69 22.30 18.71
N ASP A 111 17.92 21.85 19.69
CA ASP A 111 18.41 21.44 21.02
C ASP A 111 17.78 20.10 21.45
N CYS A 112 18.58 19.03 21.35
CA CYS A 112 18.19 17.67 21.73
C CYS A 112 17.95 17.50 23.24
N ASN A 113 18.51 18.36 24.10
CA ASN A 113 18.34 18.25 25.56
C ASN A 113 16.95 18.69 26.00
N LYS A 114 16.32 19.60 25.26
CA LYS A 114 14.99 20.14 25.57
C LYS A 114 13.84 19.32 24.99
N ARG A 115 14.11 18.41 24.07
CA ARG A 115 13.07 17.57 23.45
C ARG A 115 12.67 16.40 24.34
N LYS A 116 11.38 16.06 24.31
CA LYS A 116 10.91 14.73 24.71
C LYS A 116 11.41 13.72 23.68
N ILE A 117 11.91 12.58 24.14
CA ILE A 117 12.56 11.53 23.35
C ILE A 117 11.74 10.25 23.51
N ILE A 118 11.64 9.49 22.43
CA ILE A 118 11.21 8.09 22.42
C ILE A 118 12.36 7.26 21.85
N VAL A 119 12.76 6.23 22.60
CA VAL A 119 13.85 5.33 22.24
C VAL A 119 13.27 4.06 21.65
N CYS A 120 13.84 3.56 20.56
CA CYS A 120 13.41 2.34 19.88
C CYS A 120 14.62 1.47 19.55
N SER A 121 14.53 0.16 19.80
CA SER A 121 15.63 -0.77 19.54
C SER A 121 15.51 -1.40 18.16
N LEU A 122 16.62 -1.52 17.43
CA LEU A 122 16.67 -2.25 16.16
C LEU A 122 17.13 -3.70 16.34
N ASP A 123 17.42 -4.11 17.57
CA ASP A 123 17.86 -5.46 17.94
C ASP A 123 16.65 -6.41 17.99
N ILE A 124 16.11 -6.70 16.81
CA ILE A 124 14.90 -7.50 16.62
C ILE A 124 15.20 -8.65 15.67
N ASP A 125 14.79 -9.87 16.04
CA ASP A 125 15.06 -11.06 15.24
C ASP A 125 14.05 -11.24 14.10
N CYS A 126 14.15 -10.38 13.08
CA CYS A 126 13.38 -10.53 11.84
C CYS A 126 14.10 -9.88 10.64
N GLY A 127 13.64 -10.19 9.42
CA GLY A 127 14.25 -9.67 8.18
C GLY A 127 13.84 -8.22 7.84
N PHE A 128 14.46 -7.65 6.79
CA PHE A 128 14.29 -6.25 6.34
C PHE A 128 12.89 -5.68 6.52
N GLY A 129 11.88 -6.29 5.89
CA GLY A 129 10.52 -5.73 5.88
C GLY A 129 9.95 -5.57 7.29
N CYS A 130 10.13 -6.58 8.15
CA CYS A 130 9.67 -6.51 9.54
C CYS A 130 10.44 -5.43 10.34
N THR A 131 11.76 -5.32 10.14
CA THR A 131 12.57 -4.25 10.77
C THR A 131 12.14 -2.86 10.32
N PHE A 132 11.91 -2.64 9.03
CA PHE A 132 11.45 -1.36 8.51
C PHE A 132 10.05 -1.01 9.00
N HIS A 133 9.13 -1.98 9.06
CA HIS A 133 7.81 -1.76 9.67
C HIS A 133 7.89 -1.45 11.16
N HIS A 134 8.85 -2.04 11.90
CA HIS A 134 9.10 -1.66 13.29
C HIS A 134 9.60 -0.21 13.41
N ILE A 135 10.54 0.20 12.55
CA ILE A 135 11.05 1.58 12.53
C ILE A 135 9.93 2.58 12.19
N ILE A 136 9.09 2.26 11.20
CA ILE A 136 7.93 3.06 10.84
C ILE A 136 6.97 3.16 12.03
N PHE A 137 6.71 2.06 12.73
CA PHE A 137 5.92 2.08 13.96
C PHE A 137 6.55 2.99 15.04
N CYS A 138 7.88 2.94 15.22
CA CYS A 138 8.56 3.83 16.16
C CYS A 138 8.46 5.31 15.76
N LEU A 139 8.57 5.62 14.46
CA LEU A 139 8.38 6.97 13.93
C LEU A 139 6.93 7.43 14.10
N TYR A 140 5.98 6.52 13.92
CA TYR A 140 4.56 6.76 14.12
C TYR A 140 4.22 7.08 15.59
N MET A 141 4.74 6.32 16.54
CA MET A 141 4.53 6.63 17.96
C MET A 141 5.25 7.92 18.37
N SER A 142 6.37 8.23 17.72
CA SER A 142 7.13 9.47 17.88
C SER A 142 6.31 10.70 17.45
N THR A 143 5.66 10.65 16.29
CA THR A 143 4.79 11.75 15.82
C THR A 143 3.55 11.90 16.69
N PHE A 144 2.93 10.79 17.07
CA PHE A 144 1.73 10.80 17.92
C PHE A 144 1.98 11.42 19.31
N SER A 145 3.17 11.18 19.88
CA SER A 145 3.55 11.69 21.20
C SER A 145 4.36 12.99 21.17
N ASN A 146 4.60 13.58 20.00
CA ASN A 146 5.49 14.73 19.80
C ASN A 146 6.86 14.53 20.46
N ARG A 147 7.45 13.34 20.25
CA ARG A 147 8.77 12.95 20.77
C ARG A 147 9.74 12.77 19.62
N THR A 148 10.98 13.23 19.76
CA THR A 148 12.06 12.90 18.81
C THR A 148 12.42 11.42 18.96
N LEU A 149 12.48 10.69 17.85
CA LEU A 149 12.84 9.27 17.82
C LEU A 149 14.36 9.12 17.84
N ILE A 150 14.88 8.32 18.77
CA ILE A 150 16.28 7.92 18.82
C ILE A 150 16.36 6.40 18.78
N PHE A 151 17.23 5.85 17.92
CA PHE A 151 17.55 4.43 17.97
C PHE A 151 18.47 4.12 19.14
N GLU A 152 18.17 3.05 19.86
CA GLU A 152 19.06 2.51 20.87
C GLU A 152 20.43 2.20 20.25
N ASN A 153 21.51 2.62 20.94
CA ASN A 153 22.88 2.52 20.43
C ASN A 153 23.04 3.10 19.00
N ASN A 154 22.30 4.16 18.67
CA ASN A 154 22.27 4.79 17.34
C ASN A 154 21.97 3.82 16.17
N GLY A 155 21.29 2.70 16.44
CA GLY A 155 20.95 1.70 15.43
C GLY A 155 22.11 0.79 15.02
N ASP A 156 23.19 0.73 15.82
CA ASP A 156 24.35 -0.13 15.55
C ASP A 156 24.06 -1.62 15.77
N LYS A 157 23.01 -1.94 16.53
CA LYS A 157 22.53 -3.31 16.71
C LYS A 157 21.31 -3.54 15.83
N TRP A 158 21.51 -4.20 14.70
CA TRP A 158 20.43 -4.78 13.90
C TRP A 158 20.91 -6.11 13.29
N LYS A 159 20.03 -6.83 12.59
CA LYS A 159 20.33 -8.17 12.07
C LYS A 159 21.37 -8.24 10.95
N TYR A 160 21.46 -7.23 10.08
CA TYR A 160 22.46 -7.26 9.01
C TYR A 160 23.85 -6.92 9.56
N LYS A 161 24.89 -7.47 8.93
CA LYS A 161 26.30 -7.26 9.32
C LYS A 161 26.84 -5.89 8.87
N VAL A 162 26.01 -4.84 8.99
CA VAL A 162 26.29 -3.45 8.64
C VAL A 162 25.63 -2.54 9.67
N ARG A 163 26.19 -1.35 9.90
CA ARG A 163 25.55 -0.33 10.74
C ARG A 163 24.50 0.42 9.93
N TRP A 164 23.49 0.95 10.61
CA TRP A 164 22.50 1.84 9.99
C TRP A 164 23.15 2.95 9.15
N SER A 165 24.18 3.60 9.71
CA SER A 165 24.89 4.72 9.06
C SER A 165 25.66 4.34 7.79
N ASP A 166 25.97 3.05 7.60
CA ASP A 166 26.71 2.60 6.43
C ASP A 166 25.83 2.66 5.16
N VAL A 167 24.50 2.66 5.33
CA VAL A 167 23.53 2.66 4.21
C VAL A 167 22.57 3.84 4.26
N PHE A 168 22.06 4.18 5.44
CA PHE A 168 20.97 5.13 5.62
C PHE A 168 21.45 6.42 6.28
N ARG A 169 20.70 7.50 6.05
CA ARG A 169 20.83 8.72 6.85
C ARG A 169 20.32 8.43 8.26
N GLN A 170 20.96 9.04 9.25
CA GLN A 170 20.48 8.97 10.63
C GLN A 170 19.03 9.46 10.72
N ILE A 171 18.20 8.79 11.52
CA ILE A 171 16.78 9.13 11.64
C ILE A 171 16.57 10.50 12.28
N THR A 172 17.52 10.94 13.11
CA THR A 172 17.57 12.19 13.88
C THR A 172 19.02 12.73 13.95
N ASN A 173 19.21 14.01 14.30
CA ASN A 173 20.52 14.55 14.70
C ASN A 173 20.84 14.33 16.19
N CYS A 174 19.91 13.79 16.98
CA CYS A 174 20.13 13.49 18.39
C CYS A 174 20.86 12.15 18.58
N SER A 175 21.80 12.11 19.51
CA SER A 175 22.60 10.91 19.84
C SER A 175 22.08 10.18 21.08
N TYR A 176 22.03 8.84 21.00
CA TYR A 176 21.73 7.98 22.16
C TYR A 176 22.76 8.15 23.28
N GLU A 177 24.06 8.10 22.93
CA GLU A 177 25.17 8.21 23.88
C GLU A 177 25.11 9.55 24.65
N LYS A 178 24.88 10.66 23.94
CA LYS A 178 24.89 12.00 24.56
C LYS A 178 23.60 12.35 25.29
N HIS A 179 22.43 11.95 24.77
CA HIS A 179 21.14 12.48 25.23
C HIS A 179 20.28 11.47 26.00
N VAL A 180 20.64 10.18 26.00
CA VAL A 180 19.85 9.10 26.61
C VAL A 180 20.63 8.33 27.69
N LYS A 181 21.90 7.94 27.42
CA LYS A 181 22.64 7.01 28.29
C LYS A 181 22.75 7.43 29.76
N ALA A 182 22.94 8.72 30.02
CA ALA A 182 23.02 9.27 31.38
C ALA A 182 21.71 9.17 32.19
N TYR A 183 20.59 8.84 31.53
CA TYR A 183 19.25 8.76 32.14
C TYR A 183 18.77 7.30 32.32
N LEU A 184 19.64 6.31 32.12
CA LEU A 184 19.29 4.92 32.36
C LEU A 184 19.16 4.62 33.87
N PRO A 185 18.20 3.76 34.28
CA PRO A 185 17.20 3.09 33.46
C PRO A 185 16.04 4.02 33.04
N ILE A 186 15.58 3.89 31.78
CA ILE A 186 14.43 4.65 31.25
C ILE A 186 13.13 3.84 31.34
N THR A 187 12.01 4.52 31.56
CA THR A 187 10.70 3.87 31.70
C THR A 187 10.08 3.51 30.36
N GLN A 188 9.27 2.45 30.33
CA GLN A 188 8.46 2.08 29.16
C GLN A 188 7.46 3.18 28.77
N TYR A 189 7.21 3.30 27.47
CA TYR A 189 6.18 4.17 26.90
C TYR A 189 4.79 3.61 27.19
N LYS A 190 3.91 4.45 27.73
CA LYS A 190 2.54 4.11 28.14
C LYS A 190 1.47 4.90 27.39
N GLY A 191 1.86 5.87 26.56
CA GLY A 191 0.91 6.71 25.80
C GLY A 191 1.34 8.17 25.67
N PRO A 192 0.59 8.96 24.87
CA PRO A 192 0.95 10.32 24.48
C PRO A 192 0.99 11.30 25.67
N THR A 193 0.19 11.06 26.71
CA THR A 193 0.07 11.92 27.90
C THR A 193 1.24 11.76 28.88
N GLN A 194 2.14 10.80 28.65
CA GLN A 194 3.27 10.53 29.52
C GLN A 194 4.22 11.74 29.59
N GLN A 195 4.57 12.15 30.82
CA GLN A 195 5.33 13.40 31.04
C GLN A 195 6.85 13.21 31.04
N GLN A 196 7.34 12.01 31.34
CA GLN A 196 8.77 11.70 31.35
C GLN A 196 9.43 12.15 30.04
N ARG A 197 10.57 12.84 30.14
CA ARG A 197 11.27 13.35 28.97
C ARG A 197 11.71 12.23 28.04
N ILE A 198 12.23 11.13 28.57
CA ILE A 198 12.75 10.00 27.80
C ILE A 198 11.96 8.74 28.16
N VAL A 199 11.55 7.99 27.15
CA VAL A 199 10.78 6.75 27.29
C VAL A 199 11.28 5.71 26.30
N LEU A 200 11.19 4.43 26.67
CA LEU A 200 11.51 3.30 25.79
C LEU A 200 10.23 2.75 25.17
N LEU A 201 10.19 2.64 23.84
CA LEU A 201 9.11 1.99 23.14
C LEU A 201 9.42 0.51 22.97
N SER A 202 8.58 -0.34 23.56
CA SER A 202 8.63 -1.79 23.35
C SER A 202 8.21 -2.17 21.94
N LEU A 203 8.54 -3.42 21.56
CA LEU A 203 8.06 -4.03 20.32
C LEU A 203 6.54 -3.91 20.19
N ARG A 204 6.05 -3.82 18.95
CA ARG A 204 4.62 -3.76 18.65
C ARG A 204 3.83 -4.91 19.29
N SER A 205 4.40 -6.11 19.28
CA SER A 205 3.78 -7.30 19.88
C SER A 205 3.50 -7.16 21.38
N ALA A 206 4.32 -6.38 22.08
CA ALA A 206 4.22 -6.11 23.52
C ALA A 206 3.46 -4.81 23.85
N THR A 207 2.94 -4.10 22.84
CA THR A 207 2.26 -2.80 22.99
C THR A 207 0.84 -2.82 22.40
N ARG A 208 0.21 -4.00 22.35
CA ARG A 208 -1.15 -4.19 21.80
C ARG A 208 -2.22 -3.38 22.52
N ASP A 209 -2.00 -3.09 23.80
CA ASP A 209 -2.92 -2.31 24.63
C ASP A 209 -2.76 -0.79 24.48
N LEU A 210 -1.76 -0.32 23.71
CA LEU A 210 -1.68 1.09 23.37
C LEU A 210 -2.84 1.41 22.43
N THR A 211 -3.68 2.36 22.85
CA THR A 211 -4.55 3.07 21.92
C THR A 211 -3.64 3.70 20.84
N HIS A 212 -4.11 3.82 19.59
CA HIS A 212 -3.40 4.46 18.46
C HIS A 212 -2.43 3.53 17.68
N LEU A 213 -2.97 2.49 17.05
CA LEU A 213 -2.21 1.60 16.17
C LEU A 213 -2.02 2.20 14.76
N PRO A 214 -0.93 1.85 14.04
CA PRO A 214 -0.52 2.42 12.74
C PRO A 214 -1.47 2.18 11.54
N ASN A 215 -2.73 1.81 11.78
CA ASN A 215 -3.78 1.66 10.77
C ASN A 215 -4.79 2.81 10.82
N VAL A 216 -4.32 4.02 11.13
CA VAL A 216 -5.09 5.25 11.06
C VAL A 216 -4.26 6.34 10.39
N ALA A 217 -4.92 7.27 9.70
CA ALA A 217 -4.29 8.45 9.14
C ALA A 217 -4.57 9.68 10.04
N PRO A 218 -3.81 10.79 9.92
CA PRO A 218 -4.08 11.99 10.69
C PRO A 218 -5.43 12.61 10.31
N SER A 219 -6.28 12.90 11.29
CA SER A 219 -7.56 13.59 11.09
C SER A 219 -7.37 14.98 10.51
N GLU A 220 -6.22 15.61 10.76
CA GLU A 220 -5.81 16.88 10.16
C GLU A 220 -5.81 16.85 8.64
N PHE A 221 -5.70 15.66 8.04
CA PHE A 221 -5.63 15.46 6.59
C PHE A 221 -6.85 14.71 6.04
N GLU A 222 -7.86 14.42 6.86
CA GLU A 222 -8.98 13.55 6.52
C GLU A 222 -9.70 14.02 5.24
N GLU A 223 -10.05 15.29 5.15
CA GLU A 223 -10.78 15.84 4.00
C GLU A 223 -9.98 15.69 2.69
N ILE A 224 -8.68 16.01 2.74
CA ILE A 224 -7.78 15.92 1.58
C ILE A 224 -7.62 14.46 1.18
N LEU A 225 -7.36 13.57 2.14
CA LEU A 225 -7.07 12.16 1.86
C LEU A 225 -8.30 11.40 1.34
N ILE A 226 -9.47 11.58 1.96
CA ILE A 226 -10.72 10.94 1.48
C ILE A 226 -11.04 11.41 0.06
N LYS A 227 -10.79 12.68 -0.25
CA LYS A 227 -11.05 13.25 -1.57
C LYS A 227 -10.05 12.74 -2.61
N HIS A 228 -8.79 12.59 -2.24
CA HIS A 228 -7.70 12.40 -3.20
C HIS A 228 -7.10 11.01 -3.26
N HIS A 229 -7.37 10.12 -2.32
CA HIS A 229 -6.76 8.78 -2.27
C HIS A 229 -7.77 7.68 -1.93
N THR A 230 -7.61 6.49 -2.53
CA THR A 230 -8.52 5.35 -2.28
C THR A 230 -8.20 4.60 -0.99
N ASN A 231 -6.97 4.72 -0.49
CA ASN A 231 -6.53 4.16 0.79
C ASN A 231 -5.68 5.18 1.59
N PRO A 232 -6.31 6.09 2.36
CA PRO A 232 -5.62 7.12 3.15
C PRO A 232 -4.54 6.60 4.10
N GLN A 233 -4.80 5.46 4.77
CA GLN A 233 -3.89 4.89 5.77
C GLN A 233 -2.62 4.37 5.12
N ALA A 234 -2.73 3.60 4.03
CA ALA A 234 -1.58 3.15 3.26
C ALA A 234 -0.78 4.32 2.68
N TRP A 235 -1.47 5.36 2.20
CA TRP A 235 -0.82 6.57 1.68
C TRP A 235 0.03 7.28 2.73
N PHE A 236 -0.52 7.43 3.93
CA PHE A 236 0.17 8.05 5.05
C PHE A 236 1.38 7.23 5.50
N MET A 237 1.22 5.90 5.61
CA MET A 237 2.31 4.98 5.93
C MET A 237 3.43 5.03 4.88
N GLY A 238 3.07 5.24 3.61
CA GLY A 238 4.03 5.49 2.52
C GLY A 238 4.95 6.68 2.78
N GLN A 239 4.44 7.76 3.39
CA GLN A 239 5.26 8.93 3.72
C GLN A 239 6.32 8.59 4.78
N TYR A 240 5.96 7.76 5.76
CA TYR A 240 6.91 7.29 6.77
C TYR A 240 7.90 6.29 6.20
N ALA A 241 7.45 5.36 5.35
CA ALA A 241 8.33 4.46 4.62
C ALA A 241 9.40 5.23 3.83
N ASN A 242 8.99 6.26 3.09
CA ASN A 242 9.90 7.12 2.33
C ASN A 242 10.85 7.94 3.23
N PHE A 243 10.37 8.43 4.37
CA PHE A 243 11.21 9.13 5.36
C PHE A 243 12.29 8.20 5.95
N VAL A 244 11.92 6.97 6.30
CA VAL A 244 12.84 5.99 6.89
C VAL A 244 13.86 5.50 5.87
N LEU A 245 13.49 5.35 4.59
CA LEU A 245 14.34 4.83 3.52
C LEU A 245 15.34 5.84 2.94
N ARG A 246 15.71 6.90 3.66
CA ARG A 246 16.69 7.87 3.17
C ARG A 246 18.10 7.29 3.18
N PHE A 247 18.71 7.19 2.01
CA PHE A 247 20.09 6.71 1.87
C PHE A 247 21.14 7.80 2.11
N ASN A 248 22.30 7.40 2.62
CA ASN A 248 23.49 8.23 2.56
C ASN A 248 23.99 8.32 1.10
N GLU A 249 24.93 9.23 0.82
CA GLU A 249 25.40 9.49 -0.55
C GLU A 249 26.07 8.27 -1.19
N SER A 250 26.91 7.54 -0.45
CA SER A 250 27.63 6.37 -0.95
C SER A 250 26.68 5.24 -1.35
N ALA A 251 25.70 4.92 -0.50
CA ALA A 251 24.69 3.91 -0.76
C ALA A 251 23.79 4.31 -1.93
N LEU A 252 23.36 5.58 -1.99
CA LEU A 252 22.52 6.08 -3.07
C LEU A 252 23.19 5.92 -4.44
N LEU A 253 24.49 6.22 -4.55
CA LEU A 253 25.25 6.01 -5.79
C LEU A 253 25.29 4.53 -6.22
N LYS A 254 25.52 3.62 -5.27
CA LYS A 254 25.51 2.16 -5.55
C LYS A 254 24.14 1.68 -6.00
N ILE A 255 23.09 2.08 -5.28
CA ILE A 255 21.69 1.73 -5.59
C ILE A 255 21.32 2.22 -6.99
N ASN A 256 21.54 3.51 -7.28
CA ASN A 256 21.20 4.11 -8.57
C ASN A 256 21.94 3.44 -9.73
N LYS A 257 23.22 3.05 -9.53
CA LYS A 257 24.01 2.34 -10.56
C LYS A 257 23.45 0.95 -10.89
N ILE A 258 22.90 0.24 -9.92
CA ILE A 258 22.26 -1.07 -10.17
C ILE A 258 20.89 -0.85 -10.79
N GLU A 259 20.09 0.04 -10.20
CA GLU A 259 18.73 0.36 -10.63
C GLU A 259 18.67 0.84 -12.09
N SER A 260 19.65 1.62 -12.56
CA SER A 260 19.69 2.12 -13.93
C SER A 260 19.75 1.02 -14.99
N LYS A 261 20.22 -0.19 -14.65
CA LYS A 261 20.31 -1.33 -15.57
C LYS A 261 18.94 -1.89 -15.96
N PHE A 262 17.91 -1.64 -15.15
CA PHE A 262 16.57 -2.17 -15.37
C PHE A 262 15.71 -1.26 -16.26
N HIS A 263 16.19 -0.05 -16.57
CA HIS A 263 15.50 0.88 -17.47
C HIS A 263 14.03 1.12 -17.08
N MET A 264 13.77 1.26 -15.77
CA MET A 264 12.41 1.33 -15.20
C MET A 264 11.58 2.52 -15.73
N ASP A 265 12.24 3.56 -16.24
CA ASP A 265 11.58 4.75 -16.78
C ASP A 265 11.11 4.57 -18.25
N TYR A 266 11.44 3.44 -18.89
CA TYR A 266 11.16 3.19 -20.31
C TYR A 266 9.98 2.22 -20.51
N GLY A 267 8.78 2.81 -20.56
CA GLY A 267 7.53 2.14 -20.92
C GLY A 267 6.72 1.66 -19.72
N THR A 268 5.65 0.94 -20.01
CA THR A 268 4.72 0.43 -18.98
C THR A 268 5.21 -0.91 -18.45
N ILE A 269 5.73 -0.93 -17.23
CA ILE A 269 6.25 -2.12 -16.55
C ILE A 269 5.33 -2.51 -15.38
N ALA A 270 4.86 -3.75 -15.39
CA ALA A 270 4.24 -4.37 -14.22
C ALA A 270 5.30 -5.13 -13.40
N GLY A 271 4.99 -5.44 -12.13
CA GLY A 271 5.89 -6.17 -11.24
C GLY A 271 5.23 -7.36 -10.58
N ILE A 272 6.01 -8.38 -10.26
CA ILE A 272 5.61 -9.44 -9.33
C ILE A 272 6.65 -9.61 -8.23
N HIS A 273 6.16 -9.85 -7.01
CA HIS A 273 7.00 -10.27 -5.90
C HIS A 273 6.58 -11.67 -5.46
N VAL A 274 7.39 -12.67 -5.82
CA VAL A 274 7.14 -14.09 -5.54
C VAL A 274 7.99 -14.51 -4.35
N ARG A 275 7.34 -14.96 -3.26
CA ARG A 275 8.02 -15.37 -2.02
C ARG A 275 7.78 -16.86 -1.78
N ARG A 276 8.83 -17.69 -1.81
CA ARG A 276 8.73 -19.16 -1.74
C ARG A 276 9.53 -19.84 -0.64
N THR A 277 10.63 -19.28 -0.14
CA THR A 277 11.57 -19.97 0.78
C THR A 277 10.99 -20.12 2.20
N ASP A 278 11.56 -19.51 3.25
CA ASP A 278 11.16 -19.72 4.67
C ASP A 278 9.67 -19.47 4.99
N LYS A 279 8.92 -18.90 4.05
CA LYS A 279 7.50 -18.59 4.12
C LYS A 279 6.53 -19.76 3.89
N TYR A 280 6.98 -20.92 3.39
CA TYR A 280 6.10 -22.09 3.20
C TYR A 280 5.46 -22.59 4.50
N ILE A 281 6.05 -22.23 5.65
CA ILE A 281 5.55 -22.57 6.99
C ILE A 281 4.32 -21.73 7.36
N GLU A 282 4.19 -20.51 6.82
CA GLU A 282 3.12 -19.57 7.18
C GLU A 282 1.92 -19.64 6.22
N VAL A 283 2.15 -19.78 4.92
CA VAL A 283 1.11 -19.86 3.88
C VAL A 283 1.59 -20.76 2.72
N PRO A 284 0.77 -21.67 2.17
CA PRO A 284 1.13 -22.43 0.98
C PRO A 284 1.55 -21.52 -0.19
N PRO A 285 2.63 -21.83 -0.91
CA PRO A 285 3.11 -20.96 -1.99
C PRO A 285 2.11 -20.94 -3.15
N TYR A 286 1.78 -19.73 -3.61
CA TYR A 286 0.99 -19.54 -4.83
C TYR A 286 1.81 -19.95 -6.06
N LYS A 287 1.14 -20.61 -7.02
CA LYS A 287 1.72 -20.94 -8.33
C LYS A 287 1.95 -19.66 -9.14
N LEU A 288 2.90 -19.67 -10.08
CA LEU A 288 3.26 -18.47 -10.85
C LEU A 288 2.08 -17.98 -11.72
N GLU A 289 1.24 -18.91 -12.17
CA GLU A 289 0.01 -18.66 -12.92
C GLU A 289 -0.95 -17.72 -12.22
N GLU A 290 -1.05 -17.82 -10.89
CA GLU A 290 -1.92 -16.94 -10.10
C GLU A 290 -1.47 -15.49 -10.23
N TYR A 291 -0.16 -15.24 -10.16
CA TYR A 291 0.40 -13.91 -10.38
C TYR A 291 0.14 -13.45 -11.82
N MET A 292 0.47 -14.30 -12.80
CA MET A 292 0.40 -13.95 -14.22
C MET A 292 -1.03 -13.68 -14.71
N LYS A 293 -2.04 -14.38 -14.15
CA LYS A 293 -3.46 -14.13 -14.42
C LYS A 293 -3.85 -12.66 -14.17
N TRP A 294 -3.39 -12.08 -13.07
CA TRP A 294 -3.67 -10.70 -12.71
C TRP A 294 -2.84 -9.69 -13.53
N ILE A 295 -1.59 -10.04 -13.85
CA ILE A 295 -0.74 -9.25 -14.75
C ILE A 295 -1.37 -9.16 -16.15
N ASP A 296 -1.84 -10.28 -16.70
CA ASP A 296 -2.52 -10.33 -17.99
C ASP A 296 -3.79 -9.50 -17.99
N LEU A 297 -4.62 -9.64 -16.95
CA LEU A 297 -5.86 -8.86 -16.82
C LEU A 297 -5.56 -7.35 -16.83
N TRP A 298 -4.56 -6.94 -16.06
CA TRP A 298 -4.16 -5.54 -15.96
C TRP A 298 -3.62 -4.99 -17.28
N TYR A 299 -2.69 -5.71 -17.94
CA TYR A 299 -2.17 -5.28 -19.23
C TYR A 299 -3.27 -5.19 -20.30
N ASN A 300 -4.18 -6.16 -20.34
CA ASN A 300 -5.33 -6.10 -21.24
C ASN A 300 -6.16 -4.83 -20.99
N ALA A 301 -6.39 -4.45 -19.73
CA ALA A 301 -7.16 -3.26 -19.38
C ALA A 301 -6.44 -1.95 -19.79
N GLU A 302 -5.13 -1.87 -19.58
CA GLU A 302 -4.30 -0.73 -19.99
C GLU A 302 -4.25 -0.60 -21.52
N GLU A 303 -4.08 -1.71 -22.25
CA GLU A 303 -4.07 -1.73 -23.71
C GLU A 303 -5.43 -1.26 -24.29
N TYR A 304 -6.55 -1.71 -23.70
CA TYR A 304 -7.88 -1.21 -24.07
C TYR A 304 -8.03 0.29 -23.80
N ASN A 305 -7.45 0.79 -22.70
CA ASN A 305 -7.51 2.21 -22.35
C ASN A 305 -6.77 3.05 -23.42
N VAL A 306 -5.54 2.65 -23.76
CA VAL A 306 -4.74 3.30 -24.81
C VAL A 306 -5.44 3.29 -26.16
N GLN A 307 -6.02 2.15 -26.57
CA GLN A 307 -6.80 2.05 -27.82
C GLN A 307 -8.01 2.99 -27.84
N THR A 308 -8.71 3.11 -26.71
CA THR A 308 -9.87 4.00 -26.56
C THR A 308 -9.44 5.47 -26.63
N ILE A 309 -8.30 5.83 -26.04
CA ILE A 309 -7.77 7.20 -26.09
C ILE A 309 -7.31 7.55 -27.51
N ASN A 310 -6.54 6.67 -28.17
CA ASN A 310 -6.05 6.91 -29.53
C ASN A 310 -7.19 7.06 -30.55
N SER A 311 -8.25 6.26 -30.42
CA SER A 311 -9.45 6.40 -31.24
C SER A 311 -10.19 7.71 -30.99
N LYS A 312 -10.33 8.15 -29.74
CA LYS A 312 -10.90 9.48 -29.40
C LYS A 312 -10.07 10.64 -29.95
N LEU A 313 -8.75 10.50 -30.02
CA LEU A 313 -7.83 11.54 -30.48
C LEU A 313 -7.51 11.48 -31.98
N ASN A 314 -8.11 10.57 -32.75
CA ASN A 314 -7.82 10.33 -34.17
C ASN A 314 -6.32 10.13 -34.47
N LEU A 315 -5.56 9.60 -33.51
CA LEU A 315 -4.14 9.33 -33.70
C LEU A 315 -3.98 8.06 -34.54
N LYS A 316 -3.27 8.16 -35.67
CA LYS A 316 -2.88 6.98 -36.45
C LYS A 316 -2.17 6.01 -35.52
N GLN A 317 -2.63 4.75 -35.47
CA GLN A 317 -1.90 3.70 -34.76
C GLN A 317 -0.48 3.68 -35.34
N GLN A 318 0.51 4.11 -34.56
CA GLN A 318 1.90 3.86 -34.94
C GLN A 318 2.03 2.35 -35.11
N ASN A 319 2.71 1.94 -36.19
CA ASN A 319 2.92 0.53 -36.52
C ASN A 319 3.31 -0.21 -35.24
N LYS A 320 2.41 -1.09 -34.79
CA LYS A 320 2.55 -1.88 -33.59
C LYS A 320 3.64 -2.91 -33.86
N THR A 321 4.91 -2.51 -33.81
CA THR A 321 5.95 -3.47 -33.44
C THR A 321 5.47 -4.08 -32.13
N LEU A 322 5.27 -5.40 -32.12
CA LEU A 322 4.82 -6.16 -30.96
C LEU A 322 5.94 -6.11 -29.90
N ASN A 323 6.08 -4.96 -29.25
CA ASN A 323 6.92 -4.85 -28.07
C ASN A 323 6.28 -5.74 -27.02
N LYS A 324 7.04 -6.71 -26.52
CA LYS A 324 6.61 -7.61 -25.46
C LYS A 324 6.20 -6.79 -24.22
N ARG A 325 5.24 -7.30 -23.46
CA ARG A 325 4.88 -6.71 -22.15
C ARG A 325 6.08 -6.83 -21.21
N LYS A 326 6.41 -5.78 -20.46
CA LYS A 326 7.57 -5.80 -19.57
C LYS A 326 7.18 -6.21 -18.16
N LEU A 327 7.77 -7.27 -17.62
CA LEU A 327 7.49 -7.72 -16.26
C LEU A 327 8.74 -7.71 -15.40
N PHE A 328 8.73 -6.90 -14.34
CA PHE A 328 9.75 -6.95 -13.30
C PHE A 328 9.48 -8.10 -12.33
N ILE A 329 10.45 -8.99 -12.11
CA ILE A 329 10.34 -10.11 -11.19
C ILE A 329 11.32 -9.93 -10.03
N ALA A 330 10.78 -9.85 -8.81
CA ALA A 330 11.55 -10.00 -7.58
C ALA A 330 11.15 -11.31 -6.89
N THR A 331 12.13 -12.08 -6.44
CA THR A 331 11.87 -13.37 -5.80
C THR A 331 13.07 -13.85 -4.99
N ASP A 332 12.78 -14.63 -3.96
CA ASP A 332 13.77 -15.36 -3.17
C ASP A 332 14.25 -16.67 -3.84
N GLU A 333 13.67 -17.07 -4.97
CA GLU A 333 14.09 -18.21 -5.81
C GLU A 333 14.32 -17.79 -7.29
N PRO A 334 15.23 -16.85 -7.59
CA PRO A 334 15.34 -16.19 -8.90
C PRO A 334 15.48 -17.17 -10.06
N LYS A 335 16.47 -18.07 -10.03
CA LYS A 335 16.71 -19.05 -11.09
C LYS A 335 15.45 -19.87 -11.43
N LYS A 336 14.73 -20.37 -10.43
CA LYS A 336 13.56 -21.25 -10.64
C LYS A 336 12.40 -20.48 -11.25
N ILE A 337 12.08 -19.31 -10.71
CA ILE A 337 10.95 -18.49 -11.18
C ILE A 337 11.20 -17.94 -12.58
N ILE A 338 12.41 -17.45 -12.84
CA ILE A 338 12.72 -16.81 -14.11
C ILE A 338 12.72 -17.84 -15.25
N LEU A 339 13.31 -19.02 -15.04
CA LEU A 339 13.26 -20.11 -16.02
C LEU A 339 11.82 -20.58 -16.29
N GLU A 340 11.00 -20.68 -15.25
CA GLU A 340 9.57 -21.00 -15.39
C GLU A 340 8.83 -19.92 -16.21
N ALA A 341 9.10 -18.64 -15.90
CA ALA A 341 8.51 -17.49 -16.56
C ALA A 341 8.88 -17.41 -18.05
N GLU A 342 10.17 -17.54 -18.37
CA GLU A 342 10.69 -17.55 -19.73
C GLU A 342 10.10 -18.70 -20.56
N LYS A 343 10.06 -19.91 -19.99
CA LYS A 343 9.53 -21.10 -20.67
C LYS A 343 8.05 -20.93 -21.07
N ARG A 344 7.23 -20.33 -20.20
CA ARG A 344 5.77 -20.33 -20.36
C ARG A 344 5.21 -19.04 -20.95
N TRP A 345 5.85 -17.90 -20.67
CA TRP A 345 5.36 -16.57 -21.04
C TRP A 345 6.39 -15.74 -21.83
N GLY A 346 7.58 -16.26 -22.12
CA GLY A 346 8.64 -15.53 -22.84
C GLY A 346 8.30 -15.10 -24.27
N SER A 347 7.26 -15.66 -24.89
CA SER A 347 6.73 -15.18 -26.18
C SER A 347 5.96 -13.86 -26.04
N GLN A 348 5.34 -13.61 -24.88
CA GLN A 348 4.47 -12.47 -24.61
C GLN A 348 5.16 -11.38 -23.76
N TYR A 349 6.12 -11.79 -22.92
CA TYR A 349 6.77 -10.93 -21.93
C TYR A 349 8.27 -10.81 -22.13
N GLU A 350 8.78 -9.61 -21.87
CA GLU A 350 10.19 -9.31 -21.61
C GLU A 350 10.35 -9.23 -20.09
N PHE A 351 11.18 -10.11 -19.52
CA PHE A 351 11.38 -10.15 -18.07
C PHE A 351 12.56 -9.26 -17.66
N VAL A 352 12.32 -8.43 -16.67
CA VAL A 352 13.33 -7.60 -16.00
C VAL A 352 13.51 -8.17 -14.60
N HIS A 353 14.73 -8.47 -14.21
CA HIS A 353 15.01 -9.02 -12.88
C HIS A 353 16.45 -8.68 -12.51
N ASN A 354 16.78 -8.78 -11.22
CA ASN A 354 18.16 -8.64 -10.77
C ASN A 354 18.98 -9.92 -11.10
N SER A 355 20.06 -10.23 -10.40
CA SER A 355 20.85 -11.43 -10.71
C SER A 355 20.04 -12.73 -10.58
N GLN A 356 20.08 -13.60 -11.60
CA GLN A 356 19.51 -14.96 -11.54
C GLN A 356 20.23 -15.84 -10.51
N ASP A 357 21.50 -15.52 -10.25
CA ASP A 357 22.37 -16.17 -9.28
C ASP A 357 22.38 -15.43 -7.93
N ALA A 358 21.44 -14.51 -7.69
CA ALA A 358 21.32 -13.88 -6.38
C ALA A 358 20.99 -14.92 -5.31
N HIS A 359 21.78 -14.90 -4.23
CA HIS A 359 21.59 -15.75 -3.07
C HIS A 359 20.92 -14.96 -1.95
N TYR A 360 19.61 -15.15 -1.78
CA TYR A 360 18.82 -14.51 -0.71
C TYR A 360 18.83 -15.29 0.61
N GLY A 361 19.70 -16.31 0.71
CA GLY A 361 19.77 -17.27 1.79
C GLY A 361 18.57 -18.22 1.85
N LYS A 362 18.75 -19.39 2.46
CA LYS A 362 17.67 -20.41 2.56
C LYS A 362 16.84 -20.29 3.84
N VAL A 363 17.39 -19.65 4.87
CA VAL A 363 16.79 -19.52 6.20
C VAL A 363 16.87 -18.07 6.70
N ALA A 364 16.11 -17.73 7.73
CA ALA A 364 16.02 -16.37 8.27
C ALA A 364 17.36 -15.80 8.78
N ASN A 365 18.28 -16.67 9.22
CA ASN A 365 19.56 -16.29 9.84
C ASN A 365 20.78 -16.55 8.93
N ASP A 366 20.55 -16.72 7.64
CA ASP A 366 21.62 -16.96 6.67
C ASP A 366 22.58 -15.75 6.63
N PRO A 367 23.90 -15.94 6.87
CA PRO A 367 24.89 -14.87 6.80
C PRO A 367 24.92 -14.13 5.46
N GLU A 368 24.64 -14.81 4.36
CA GLU A 368 24.62 -14.21 3.02
C GLU A 368 23.40 -13.31 2.82
N ARG A 369 22.26 -13.67 3.43
CA ARG A 369 21.03 -12.85 3.46
C ARG A 369 21.24 -11.53 4.21
N CYS A 370 22.17 -11.50 5.16
CA CYS A 370 22.43 -10.40 6.07
C CYS A 370 23.66 -9.55 5.69
N SER A 371 24.17 -9.68 4.46
CA SER A 371 25.29 -8.89 3.94
C SER A 371 24.89 -7.50 3.44
N LEU A 372 25.87 -6.62 3.21
CA LEU A 372 25.64 -5.31 2.59
C LEU A 372 25.12 -5.47 1.15
N GLU A 373 25.70 -6.40 0.41
CA GLU A 373 25.38 -6.68 -0.98
C GLU A 373 23.92 -7.15 -1.12
N SER A 374 23.49 -8.10 -0.28
CA SER A 374 22.12 -8.60 -0.26
C SER A 374 21.12 -7.52 0.15
N LEU A 375 21.48 -6.67 1.12
CA LEU A 375 20.65 -5.53 1.50
C LEU A 375 20.47 -4.53 0.35
N ILE A 376 21.56 -4.14 -0.33
CA ILE A 376 21.52 -3.24 -1.49
C ILE A 376 20.71 -3.87 -2.62
N SER A 377 20.92 -5.16 -2.90
CA SER A 377 20.15 -5.93 -3.90
C SER A 377 18.65 -5.89 -3.61
N LEU A 378 18.25 -6.20 -2.38
CA LEU A 378 16.85 -6.18 -1.93
C LEU A 378 16.24 -4.78 -2.02
N ILE A 379 16.96 -3.75 -1.59
CA ILE A 379 16.52 -2.35 -1.68
C ILE A 379 16.25 -1.96 -3.14
N VAL A 380 17.12 -2.37 -4.05
CA VAL A 380 16.95 -2.08 -5.47
C VAL A 380 15.70 -2.77 -6.02
N GLU A 381 15.46 -4.04 -5.68
CA GLU A 381 14.23 -4.74 -6.10
C GLU A 381 12.96 -4.07 -5.55
N ILE A 382 12.96 -3.69 -4.27
CA ILE A 382 11.86 -2.96 -3.64
C ILE A 382 11.58 -1.65 -4.38
N ARG A 383 12.63 -0.88 -4.69
CA ARG A 383 12.51 0.39 -5.42
C ARG A 383 12.00 0.19 -6.85
N CYS A 384 12.46 -0.84 -7.55
CA CYS A 384 11.98 -1.17 -8.89
C CYS A 384 10.51 -1.60 -8.86
N LEU A 385 10.11 -2.46 -7.93
CA LEU A 385 8.71 -2.82 -7.73
C LEU A 385 7.85 -1.58 -7.42
N ALA A 386 8.32 -0.69 -6.54
CA ALA A 386 7.59 0.53 -6.19
C ALA A 386 7.46 1.55 -7.36
N LYS A 387 8.30 1.41 -8.39
CA LYS A 387 8.22 2.17 -9.64
C LYS A 387 7.34 1.49 -10.70
N CYS A 388 7.03 0.20 -10.55
CA CYS A 388 6.11 -0.47 -11.46
C CYS A 388 4.73 0.19 -11.41
N ARG A 389 4.01 0.16 -12.53
CA ARG A 389 2.67 0.76 -12.62
C ARG A 389 1.60 -0.12 -11.99
N TYR A 390 1.88 -1.41 -11.84
CA TYR A 390 1.05 -2.38 -11.15
C TYR A 390 1.92 -3.50 -10.57
N VAL A 391 1.61 -3.98 -9.37
CA VAL A 391 2.34 -5.09 -8.74
C VAL A 391 1.37 -6.18 -8.28
N VAL A 392 1.71 -7.44 -8.52
CA VAL A 392 1.00 -8.59 -7.95
C VAL A 392 1.91 -9.32 -6.95
N CYS A 393 1.41 -9.58 -5.75
CA CYS A 393 2.21 -10.15 -4.67
C CYS A 393 1.34 -10.82 -3.60
N THR A 394 1.94 -11.10 -2.44
CA THR A 394 1.25 -11.51 -1.22
C THR A 394 1.49 -10.50 -0.11
N PHE A 395 0.43 -9.93 0.47
CA PHE A 395 0.55 -9.00 1.60
C PHE A 395 0.91 -9.69 2.91
N SER A 396 0.85 -11.02 3.01
CA SER A 396 1.54 -11.71 4.10
C SER A 396 3.06 -11.43 4.10
N SER A 397 3.66 -11.07 2.97
CA SER A 397 5.05 -10.61 2.90
C SER A 397 5.18 -9.14 3.32
N ASN A 398 5.96 -8.89 4.39
CA ASN A 398 6.35 -7.54 4.78
C ASN A 398 7.01 -6.76 3.63
N ILE A 399 7.75 -7.44 2.74
CA ILE A 399 8.37 -6.80 1.58
C ILE A 399 7.32 -6.25 0.63
N CYS A 400 6.24 -6.99 0.35
CA CYS A 400 5.22 -6.47 -0.54
C CYS A 400 4.42 -5.32 0.09
N ARG A 401 4.09 -5.42 1.39
CA ARG A 401 3.47 -4.29 2.09
C ARG A 401 4.32 -3.02 2.01
N PHE A 402 5.62 -3.16 2.21
CA PHE A 402 6.55 -2.05 2.13
C PHE A 402 6.66 -1.49 0.69
N VAL A 403 6.62 -2.34 -0.34
CA VAL A 403 6.49 -1.91 -1.74
C VAL A 403 5.20 -1.11 -1.94
N TYR A 404 4.05 -1.62 -1.47
CA TYR A 404 2.76 -0.94 -1.60
C TYR A 404 2.77 0.44 -0.94
N GLU A 405 3.33 0.54 0.27
CA GLU A 405 3.51 1.81 0.99
C GLU A 405 4.41 2.78 0.21
N LEU A 406 5.56 2.32 -0.28
CA LEU A 406 6.47 3.16 -1.09
C LEU A 406 5.86 3.61 -2.42
N MET A 407 5.03 2.79 -3.06
CA MET A 407 4.29 3.19 -4.27
C MET A 407 3.44 4.43 -4.00
N GLN A 408 2.83 4.54 -2.81
CA GLN A 408 2.03 5.71 -2.45
C GLN A 408 2.89 6.97 -2.36
N ALA A 409 4.11 6.86 -1.83
CA ALA A 409 5.04 7.98 -1.76
C ALA A 409 5.63 8.38 -3.12
N TYR A 410 5.92 7.42 -3.99
CA TYR A 410 6.53 7.69 -5.30
C TYR A 410 5.53 8.20 -6.34
N GLN A 411 4.31 7.66 -6.33
CA GLN A 411 3.32 7.90 -7.39
C GLN A 411 2.18 8.81 -6.92
N GLY A 412 1.99 8.97 -5.61
CA GLY A 412 0.91 9.75 -5.01
C GLY A 412 -0.42 8.99 -5.00
N TYR A 413 -0.98 8.70 -6.17
CA TYR A 413 -2.26 7.99 -6.31
C TYR A 413 -2.04 6.54 -6.77
N ALA A 414 -1.70 5.65 -5.84
CA ALA A 414 -1.35 4.26 -6.13
C ALA A 414 -2.10 3.24 -5.26
N GLY A 415 -3.21 3.64 -4.62
CA GLY A 415 -3.97 2.77 -3.72
C GLY A 415 -4.48 1.49 -4.38
N GLU A 416 -4.74 1.52 -5.69
CA GLU A 416 -5.23 0.37 -6.49
C GLU A 416 -4.14 -0.32 -7.32
N ASN A 417 -2.88 0.13 -7.22
CA ASN A 417 -1.80 -0.33 -8.08
C ASN A 417 -1.14 -1.62 -7.58
N VAL A 418 -1.65 -2.22 -6.49
CA VAL A 418 -1.19 -3.51 -6.00
C VAL A 418 -2.37 -4.45 -5.88
N HIS A 419 -2.16 -5.71 -6.25
CA HIS A 419 -3.08 -6.80 -6.00
C HIS A 419 -2.39 -7.90 -5.20
N SER A 420 -2.97 -8.19 -4.04
CA SER A 420 -2.52 -9.22 -3.13
C SER A 420 -3.30 -10.51 -3.39
N LEU A 421 -2.60 -11.64 -3.39
CA LEU A 421 -3.20 -12.96 -3.59
C LEU A 421 -3.77 -13.59 -2.30
N ASP A 422 -3.44 -13.04 -1.12
CA ASP A 422 -3.78 -13.65 0.17
C ASP A 422 -4.64 -12.76 1.08
N PHE A 423 -4.13 -11.59 1.47
CA PHE A 423 -4.79 -10.68 2.43
C PHE A 423 -5.01 -9.30 1.82
N ASP A 424 -6.03 -8.59 2.30
CA ASP A 424 -6.12 -7.15 2.15
C ASP A 424 -5.14 -6.44 3.10
N TYR A 425 -4.75 -5.22 2.76
CA TYR A 425 -3.74 -4.47 3.51
C TYR A 425 -4.18 -4.19 4.96
N GLU A 426 -5.47 -3.91 5.16
CA GLU A 426 -6.05 -3.49 6.43
C GLU A 426 -6.15 -4.63 7.45
N GLU A 427 -6.32 -5.87 6.97
CA GLU A 427 -6.47 -7.08 7.79
C GLU A 427 -5.21 -7.39 8.62
N LEU A 428 -4.07 -6.85 8.19
CA LEU A 428 -2.74 -7.19 8.73
C LEU A 428 -2.38 -6.34 9.95
N TRP A 429 -3.19 -5.33 10.25
CA TRP A 429 -2.94 -4.43 11.37
C TRP A 429 -3.90 -4.66 12.53
N ASN A 430 -5.19 -4.81 12.25
CA ASN A 430 -6.28 -5.01 13.20
C ASN A 430 -7.45 -5.69 12.48
N GLU A 431 -8.48 -6.07 13.23
CA GLU A 431 -9.76 -6.47 12.64
C GLU A 431 -10.27 -5.40 11.66
N LYS A 432 -10.45 -5.82 10.39
CA LYS A 432 -10.94 -4.97 9.31
C LYS A 432 -12.38 -4.59 9.61
N GLN A 433 -12.62 -3.30 9.83
CA GLN A 433 -13.94 -2.76 10.11
C GLN A 433 -14.55 -2.19 8.83
N MET A 434 -15.81 -2.55 8.60
CA MET A 434 -16.64 -2.09 7.49
C MET A 434 -17.90 -1.42 8.05
N ILE A 435 -18.59 -0.65 7.22
CA ILE A 435 -19.85 0.02 7.52
C ILE A 435 -20.91 -0.56 6.59
N SER A 436 -22.05 -0.98 7.15
CA SER A 436 -23.22 -1.32 6.34
C SER A 436 -23.79 -0.07 5.66
N ILE A 437 -23.92 -0.08 4.32
CA ILE A 437 -24.41 1.09 3.56
C ILE A 437 -25.94 1.15 3.44
N SER A 438 -26.63 0.08 3.83
CA SER A 438 -28.08 -0.06 3.72
C SER A 438 -28.60 -1.07 4.74
N ASP A 439 -29.87 -0.93 5.12
CA ASP A 439 -30.54 -1.93 5.94
C ASP A 439 -30.58 -3.27 5.19
N TYR A 440 -30.31 -4.35 5.91
CA TYR A 440 -30.34 -5.71 5.39
C TYR A 440 -30.97 -6.65 6.41
N LYS A 441 -31.99 -7.38 5.97
CA LYS A 441 -32.67 -8.40 6.75
C LYS A 441 -32.17 -9.77 6.30
N ALA A 442 -31.69 -10.57 7.25
CA ALA A 442 -31.23 -11.93 6.98
C ALA A 442 -32.34 -12.76 6.32
N THR A 443 -31.99 -13.44 5.24
CA THR A 443 -32.91 -14.31 4.48
C THR A 443 -32.94 -15.74 5.02
N ASN A 444 -31.92 -16.12 5.80
CA ASN A 444 -31.78 -17.43 6.43
C ASN A 444 -30.95 -17.32 7.73
N ASN A 445 -30.84 -18.43 8.46
CA ASN A 445 -30.17 -18.47 9.77
C ASN A 445 -28.63 -18.38 9.69
N GLU A 446 -28.04 -18.44 8.50
CA GLU A 446 -26.59 -18.27 8.31
C GLU A 446 -26.19 -16.80 8.12
N GLU A 447 -27.15 -15.92 7.86
CA GLU A 447 -26.95 -14.49 7.60
C GLU A 447 -27.19 -13.65 8.86
N ILE A 448 -26.63 -12.43 8.87
CA ILE A 448 -26.84 -11.46 9.96
C ILE A 448 -27.64 -10.25 9.47
N ASP A 449 -28.56 -9.78 10.30
CA ASP A 449 -29.22 -8.49 10.09
C ASP A 449 -28.22 -7.34 10.28
N ALA A 450 -28.40 -6.27 9.50
CA ALA A 450 -27.71 -5.00 9.71
C ALA A 450 -28.63 -3.82 9.43
N LEU A 451 -28.40 -2.73 10.16
CA LEU A 451 -28.94 -1.42 9.83
C LEU A 451 -27.86 -0.61 9.12
N LYS A 452 -28.27 0.33 8.27
CA LYS A 452 -27.39 1.32 7.67
C LYS A 452 -26.58 2.03 8.77
N GLY A 453 -25.26 2.02 8.64
CA GLY A 453 -24.32 2.57 9.60
C GLY A 453 -23.78 1.57 10.62
N ASP A 454 -24.29 0.34 10.69
CA ASP A 454 -23.73 -0.69 11.58
C ASP A 454 -22.26 -0.96 11.24
N ILE A 455 -21.43 -1.08 12.29
CA ILE A 455 -20.04 -1.50 12.15
C ILE A 455 -20.00 -3.01 12.06
N ILE A 456 -19.50 -3.49 10.92
CA ILE A 456 -19.34 -4.90 10.59
C ILE A 456 -17.85 -5.25 10.63
N ILE A 457 -17.46 -6.20 11.46
CA ILE A 457 -16.11 -6.74 11.48
C ILE A 457 -16.01 -7.81 10.39
N PHE A 458 -15.16 -7.56 9.40
CA PHE A 458 -14.84 -8.52 8.36
C PHE A 458 -14.01 -9.67 8.96
N LYS A 459 -14.42 -10.91 8.68
CA LYS A 459 -13.75 -12.12 9.18
C LYS A 459 -13.08 -12.91 8.06
N LYS A 460 -13.75 -13.08 6.93
CA LYS A 460 -13.21 -13.78 5.76
C LYS A 460 -14.00 -13.46 4.51
N GLN A 461 -13.33 -13.40 3.37
CA GLN A 461 -14.03 -13.39 2.09
C GLN A 461 -14.72 -14.74 1.88
N LYS A 462 -15.97 -14.74 1.38
CA LYS A 462 -16.59 -15.95 0.82
C LYS A 462 -16.75 -15.72 -0.68
N LEU A 463 -16.27 -16.69 -1.45
CA LEU A 463 -16.24 -16.65 -2.92
C LEU A 463 -17.64 -16.88 -3.53
N ASN A 464 -18.65 -16.13 -3.06
CA ASN A 464 -20.04 -16.22 -3.49
C ASN A 464 -20.81 -14.91 -3.30
N GLY A 465 -20.11 -13.77 -3.22
CA GLY A 465 -20.73 -12.45 -3.00
C GLY A 465 -21.10 -12.15 -1.54
N TYR A 466 -20.75 -13.03 -0.61
CA TYR A 466 -20.88 -12.82 0.84
C TYR A 466 -19.51 -12.71 1.51
N VAL A 467 -19.48 -12.15 2.70
CA VAL A 467 -18.34 -12.21 3.60
C VAL A 467 -18.75 -12.91 4.90
N GLY A 468 -17.79 -13.52 5.58
CA GLY A 468 -17.93 -13.79 7.01
C GLY A 468 -17.85 -12.47 7.76
N ALA A 469 -18.85 -12.21 8.60
CA ALA A 469 -19.05 -10.92 9.23
C ALA A 469 -19.53 -11.08 10.67
N PHE A 470 -19.09 -10.16 11.53
CA PHE A 470 -19.61 -9.98 12.88
C PHE A 470 -20.20 -8.57 13.01
N ASN A 471 -21.50 -8.47 13.31
CA ASN A 471 -22.14 -7.18 13.53
C ASN A 471 -21.96 -6.76 15.00
N THR A 472 -21.24 -5.65 15.21
CA THR A 472 -20.90 -5.16 16.54
C THR A 472 -22.10 -4.68 17.36
N ARG A 473 -23.21 -4.29 16.72
CA ARG A 473 -24.46 -3.88 17.38
C ARG A 473 -25.27 -5.09 17.84
N THR A 474 -25.52 -6.05 16.94
CA THR A 474 -26.34 -7.24 17.26
C THR A 474 -25.56 -8.33 17.98
N LYS A 475 -24.22 -8.24 18.00
CA LYS A 475 -23.30 -9.25 18.53
C LYS A 475 -23.45 -10.63 17.87
N LYS A 476 -23.94 -10.67 16.63
CA LYS A 476 -24.08 -11.89 15.84
C LYS A 476 -22.97 -12.03 14.81
N GLU A 477 -22.51 -13.26 14.61
CA GLU A 477 -21.61 -13.65 13.54
C GLU A 477 -22.36 -14.48 12.49
N GLY A 478 -22.06 -14.27 11.21
CA GLY A 478 -22.66 -15.01 10.11
C GLY A 478 -22.18 -14.51 8.75
N LYS A 479 -23.00 -14.71 7.72
CA LYS A 479 -22.81 -14.20 6.36
C LYS A 479 -23.39 -12.80 6.23
N PHE A 480 -22.72 -11.94 5.48
CA PHE A 480 -23.26 -10.65 5.09
C PHE A 480 -22.94 -10.35 3.61
N PRO A 481 -23.85 -9.75 2.83
CA PRO A 481 -23.58 -9.44 1.43
C PRO A 481 -22.41 -8.44 1.30
N HIS A 482 -21.42 -8.78 0.48
CA HIS A 482 -20.22 -7.95 0.36
C HIS A 482 -20.53 -6.57 -0.21
N GLY A 483 -21.35 -6.50 -1.27
CA GLY A 483 -21.72 -5.24 -1.93
C GLY A 483 -22.63 -4.31 -1.11
N LEU A 484 -22.91 -4.65 0.16
CA LEU A 484 -23.58 -3.77 1.12
C LEU A 484 -22.61 -3.25 2.19
N LEU A 485 -21.30 -3.40 1.98
CA LEU A 485 -20.26 -2.97 2.88
C LEU A 485 -19.35 -1.94 2.22
N ARG A 486 -19.10 -0.86 2.95
CA ARG A 486 -18.04 0.10 2.63
C ARG A 486 -16.97 0.06 3.70
N GLU A 487 -15.72 0.23 3.32
CA GLU A 487 -14.62 0.27 4.27
C GLU A 487 -14.79 1.40 5.31
N LYS A 488 -14.47 1.10 6.58
CA LYS A 488 -14.40 2.10 7.64
C LYS A 488 -12.98 2.66 7.71
N LEU A 489 -12.78 3.79 7.03
CA LEU A 489 -11.56 4.58 7.16
C LEU A 489 -11.41 5.08 8.61
N LYS A 490 -10.17 5.08 9.11
CA LYS A 490 -9.88 5.46 10.50
C LYS A 490 -8.93 6.65 10.52
N PHE A 491 -9.34 7.68 11.25
CA PHE A 491 -8.58 8.90 11.45
C PHE A 491 -8.45 9.21 12.93
N GLU A 492 -7.27 9.68 13.33
CA GLU A 492 -6.98 10.12 14.70
C GLU A 492 -6.13 11.39 14.65
N SER A 493 -6.19 12.24 15.67
CA SER A 493 -5.42 13.48 15.69
C SER A 493 -3.95 13.23 16.04
N PHE A 494 -3.06 13.89 15.31
CA PHE A 494 -1.62 13.86 15.54
C PHE A 494 -1.17 15.28 15.90
N PRO A 495 -0.78 15.53 17.16
CA PRO A 495 -0.44 16.89 17.60
C PRO A 495 0.65 17.59 16.79
N VAL A 496 1.54 16.82 16.14
CA VAL A 496 2.61 17.38 15.30
C VAL A 496 2.13 17.93 13.96
N PHE A 497 0.95 17.52 13.49
CA PHE A 497 0.36 17.95 12.21
C PHE A 497 -0.75 18.98 12.39
N SER A 498 -1.09 19.34 13.64
CA SER A 498 -2.04 20.41 13.90
C SER A 498 -1.49 21.72 13.35
N PHE A 499 -2.28 22.42 12.52
CA PHE A 499 -1.93 23.74 12.00
C PHE A 499 -1.81 24.71 13.19
N ASN A 500 -0.61 25.26 13.40
CA ASN A 500 -0.40 26.43 14.27
C ASN A 500 -0.52 27.71 13.45
#